data_AF-A0A6A3B3J0-F1
#
_entry.id   AF-A0A6A3B3J0-F1
#
_cell.length_a   1.000
_cell.length_b   1.000
_cell.length_c   1.000
_cell.angle_alpha   90.00
_cell.angle_beta   90.00
_cell.angle_gamma   90.00
#
_symmetry.space_group_name_H-M   'P 1'
#
loop_
_entity.id
_entity.type
_entity.pdbx_description
1 polymer ?
#
loop_
_entity_poly.entity_id
_entity_poly.type
_entity_poly.pdbx_seq_one_letter_code
_entity_poly.pdbx_strand_id
1 'polypeptide(L)'
;MDRAELTTEQVLKRDIPWETYMTTKLISGTGLQLLRRYDNRAESVRAQFARPRTQEGAVANGEASKIRGPTIDDVLKELVDWLCTQLKKPSHPTCGVPTAINCLAALLKEPIVRSSFVRADGVKLLIPLITPASTQQSNQLLYETCLCVWLLSYYEPAIEYLATSRALPRLVDVVKSSTKEKVVRVVVLTFRNLLSKGTFGAQMVDLGLPQIVQSLKAQAWSDEDLLETLNHLEDGLKDNIKKLSSFDKYKQEILLGHLDWSPMHKDPLFWRDNISCFEENDFQVLRVLITIMDSSNDPRALAVACFDLSQFIQHHPAGRVIVNDLKAKEQVMKLMNHDSAEVTKNALLCIQRLFLGAKYASFLQA
;
A
#
# COMPACT_ATOMS: atom_id res chain seq x y z
N MET A 1 39.35 12.67 9.90
CA MET A 1 39.07 13.60 11.02
C MET A 1 37.64 13.34 11.44
N ASP A 2 37.47 12.64 12.56
CA ASP A 2 36.18 12.59 13.24
C ASP A 2 35.76 14.02 13.56
N ARG A 3 34.82 14.56 12.80
CA ARG A 3 34.07 15.72 13.26
C ARG A 3 33.23 15.19 14.42
N ALA A 4 33.64 15.52 15.65
CA ALA A 4 32.80 15.30 16.81
C ALA A 4 31.39 15.77 16.47
N GLU A 5 30.40 14.88 16.58
CA GLU A 5 29.01 15.19 16.26
C GLU A 5 28.57 16.34 17.17
N LEU A 6 28.37 17.52 16.57
CA LEU A 6 27.97 18.71 17.29
C LEU A 6 26.50 18.58 17.67
N THR A 7 26.19 18.75 18.95
CA THR A 7 24.80 18.74 19.40
C THR A 7 24.08 20.02 18.97
N THR A 8 22.75 19.97 18.84
CA THR A 8 21.92 21.15 18.59
C THR A 8 22.23 22.28 19.59
N GLU A 9 22.44 21.93 20.85
CA GLU A 9 22.79 22.88 21.91
C GLU A 9 24.17 23.53 21.67
N GLN A 10 25.16 22.75 21.26
CA GLN A 10 26.50 23.28 20.93
C GLN A 10 26.47 24.20 19.70
N VAL A 11 25.64 23.88 18.70
CA VAL A 11 25.48 24.74 17.51
C VAL A 11 24.77 26.04 17.87
N LEU A 12 23.69 25.97 18.66
CA LEU A 12 22.89 27.14 19.05
C LEU A 12 23.65 28.09 19.98
N LYS A 13 24.63 27.62 20.74
CA LYS A 13 25.49 28.46 21.61
C LYS A 13 26.66 29.12 20.90
N ARG A 14 26.83 28.91 19.59
CA ARG A 14 27.93 29.53 18.85
C ARG A 14 27.75 31.04 18.81
N ASP A 15 28.84 31.74 19.08
CA ASP A 15 28.87 33.18 18.87
C ASP A 15 28.85 33.46 17.36
N ILE A 16 27.91 34.31 16.93
CA ILE A 16 27.74 34.70 15.55
C ILE A 16 28.12 36.17 15.45
N PRO A 17 29.11 36.54 14.61
CA PRO A 17 29.61 37.91 14.52
C PRO A 17 28.66 38.80 13.71
N TRP A 18 27.43 39.00 14.20
CA TRP A 18 26.37 39.75 13.51
C TRP A 18 26.80 41.19 13.18
N GLU A 19 27.62 41.82 14.04
CA GLU A 19 28.21 43.13 13.77
C GLU A 19 29.06 43.14 12.51
N THR A 20 29.86 42.09 12.30
CA THR A 20 30.71 41.95 11.11
C THR A 20 29.86 41.76 9.85
N TYR A 21 28.75 41.02 9.95
CA TYR A 21 27.83 40.88 8.82
C TYR A 21 27.12 42.19 8.48
N MET A 22 26.85 43.04 9.47
CA MET A 22 26.29 44.37 9.23
C MET A 22 27.31 45.31 8.59
N THR A 23 28.54 45.38 9.10
CA THR A 23 29.59 46.25 8.55
C THR A 23 30.01 45.84 7.15
N THR A 24 29.97 44.54 6.82
CA THR A 24 30.20 44.00 5.47
C THR A 24 28.96 44.07 4.57
N LYS A 25 27.86 44.68 5.01
CA LYS A 25 26.60 44.87 4.27
C LYS A 25 25.89 43.57 3.87
N LEU A 26 26.14 42.46 4.56
CA LEU A 26 25.39 41.21 4.40
C LEU A 26 24.01 41.28 5.08
N ILE A 27 23.87 42.08 6.14
CA ILE A 27 22.60 42.38 6.80
C ILE A 27 22.40 43.88 6.99
N SER A 28 21.16 44.33 7.09
CA SER A 28 20.84 45.72 7.39
C SER A 28 20.97 46.04 8.89
N GLY A 29 21.13 47.31 9.23
CA GLY A 29 21.12 47.76 10.64
C GLY A 29 19.83 47.41 11.37
N THR A 30 18.68 47.47 10.69
CA THR A 30 17.39 46.99 11.21
C THR A 30 17.39 45.48 11.42
N GLY A 31 17.98 44.71 10.50
CA GLY A 31 18.15 43.27 10.63
C GLY A 31 18.99 42.88 11.85
N LEU A 32 20.10 43.59 12.09
CA LEU A 32 20.94 43.41 13.28
C LEU A 32 20.16 43.65 14.58
N GLN A 33 19.32 44.69 14.65
CA GLN A 33 18.50 44.96 15.83
C GLN A 33 17.48 43.84 16.10
N LEU A 34 16.88 43.27 15.05
CA LEU A 34 15.97 42.13 15.19
C LEU A 34 16.72 40.88 15.65
N LEU A 35 17.88 40.59 15.06
CA LEU A 35 18.72 39.45 15.44
C LEU A 35 19.15 39.55 16.91
N ARG A 36 19.59 40.72 17.42
CA ARG A 36 19.92 40.91 18.85
C ARG A 36 18.76 40.66 19.81
N ARG A 37 17.52 40.82 19.34
CA ARG A 37 16.29 40.56 20.12
C ARG A 37 15.83 39.11 20.04
N TYR A 38 16.41 38.31 19.16
CA TYR A 38 15.97 36.94 18.88
C TYR A 38 17.06 35.90 19.21
N ASP A 39 18.29 36.16 18.77
CA ASP A 39 19.43 35.27 18.93
C ASP A 39 19.81 35.08 20.40
N ASN A 40 20.11 33.83 20.77
CA ASN A 40 20.42 33.41 22.15
C ASN A 40 19.39 33.85 23.22
N ARG A 41 18.15 34.17 22.82
CA ARG A 41 17.06 34.46 23.76
C ARG A 41 16.28 33.21 24.13
N ALA A 42 15.65 33.25 25.31
CA ALA A 42 14.74 32.22 25.77
C ALA A 42 13.60 32.00 24.75
N GLU A 43 13.11 30.76 24.67
CA GLU A 43 12.06 30.37 23.71
C GLU A 43 10.77 31.20 23.87
N SER A 44 10.41 31.54 25.11
CA SER A 44 9.28 32.43 25.43
C SER A 44 9.41 33.83 24.81
N VAL A 45 10.63 34.35 24.69
CA VAL A 45 10.92 35.63 24.05
C VAL A 45 10.88 35.48 22.53
N ARG A 46 11.46 34.41 21.99
CA ARG A 46 11.45 34.12 20.54
C ARG A 46 10.03 33.92 20.00
N ALA A 47 9.14 33.29 20.77
CA ALA A 47 7.75 33.05 20.40
C ALA A 47 6.93 34.34 20.21
N GLN A 48 7.28 35.43 20.91
CA GLN A 48 6.61 36.73 20.76
C GLN A 48 6.83 37.35 19.38
N PHE A 49 7.91 36.97 18.70
CA PHE A 49 8.25 37.44 17.35
C PHE A 49 7.69 36.56 16.22
N ALA A 50 7.11 35.40 16.55
CA ALA A 50 6.61 34.42 15.57
C ALA A 50 5.13 34.61 15.18
N ARG A 51 4.47 35.69 15.63
CA ARG A 51 3.07 35.97 15.25
C ARG A 51 3.01 36.31 13.76
N PRO A 52 2.12 35.66 12.98
CA PRO A 52 1.97 36.00 11.57
C PRO A 52 1.55 37.46 11.44
N ARG A 53 2.25 38.22 10.59
CA ARG A 53 1.74 39.48 10.09
C ARG A 53 0.45 39.15 9.32
N THR A 54 -0.70 39.48 9.88
CA THR A 54 -1.92 39.63 9.09
C THR A 54 -1.60 40.60 7.97
N GLN A 55 -1.60 40.11 6.72
CA GLN A 55 -1.67 40.97 5.55
C GLN A 55 -3.05 41.62 5.55
N GLU A 56 -3.22 42.68 6.35
CA GLU A 56 -4.26 43.67 6.05
C GLU A 56 -3.75 44.57 4.94
N GLY A 57 -4.64 44.81 3.98
CA GLY A 57 -4.32 45.32 2.65
C GLY A 57 -3.56 46.64 2.65
N ALA A 58 -2.49 46.67 1.85
CA ALA A 58 -1.96 47.89 1.28
C ALA A 58 -1.85 47.68 -0.23
N VAL A 59 -2.88 48.13 -0.94
CA VAL A 59 -2.85 48.33 -2.39
C VAL A 59 -1.85 49.47 -2.64
N ALA A 60 -0.67 49.15 -3.12
CA ALA A 60 0.25 50.12 -3.70
C ALA A 60 0.31 49.84 -5.20
N ASN A 61 -0.30 50.75 -5.97
CA ASN A 61 -0.14 50.84 -7.41
C ASN A 61 1.35 51.03 -7.74
N GLY A 62 1.90 50.10 -8.51
CA GLY A 62 3.26 50.14 -9.00
C GLY A 62 3.58 48.84 -9.71
N GLU A 63 3.64 48.89 -11.04
CA GLU A 63 4.12 47.82 -11.91
C GLU A 63 5.61 47.55 -11.64
N ALA A 64 5.89 46.85 -10.54
CA ALA A 64 7.12 46.09 -10.38
C ALA A 64 6.75 44.63 -10.64
N SER A 65 7.33 44.05 -11.69
CA SER A 65 7.21 42.63 -12.00
C SER A 65 7.59 41.83 -10.75
N LYS A 66 6.58 41.38 -9.99
CA LYS A 66 6.77 40.60 -8.77
C LYS A 66 7.36 39.27 -9.21
N ILE A 67 8.66 39.09 -9.02
CA ILE A 67 9.30 37.77 -9.07
C ILE A 67 8.48 36.88 -8.13
N ARG A 68 7.69 35.97 -8.71
CA ARG A 68 6.85 35.06 -7.92
C ARG A 68 7.82 34.11 -7.21
N GLY A 69 8.01 34.34 -5.92
CA GLY A 69 8.81 33.44 -5.08
C GLY A 69 8.26 32.02 -5.11
N PRO A 70 9.09 31.02 -4.75
CA PRO A 70 8.67 29.62 -4.74
C PRO A 70 7.46 29.44 -3.82
N THR A 71 6.49 28.65 -4.26
CA THR A 71 5.35 28.28 -3.41
C THR A 71 5.81 27.28 -2.35
N ILE A 72 4.99 27.08 -1.31
CA ILE A 72 5.26 26.05 -0.28
C ILE A 72 5.41 24.68 -0.95
N ASP A 73 4.59 24.38 -1.97
CA ASP A 73 4.66 23.12 -2.71
C ASP A 73 5.97 22.95 -3.48
N ASP A 74 6.53 24.04 -4.03
CA ASP A 74 7.82 24.00 -4.72
C ASP A 74 8.95 23.73 -3.73
N VAL A 75 8.92 24.38 -2.57
CA VAL A 75 9.89 24.14 -1.47
C VAL A 75 9.80 22.69 -0.97
N LEU A 76 8.60 22.15 -0.80
CA LEU A 76 8.41 20.77 -0.35
C LEU A 76 8.92 19.75 -1.38
N LYS A 77 8.74 20.00 -2.68
CA LYS A 77 9.28 19.13 -3.74
C LYS A 77 10.80 19.12 -3.72
N GLU A 78 11.43 20.30 -3.70
CA GLU A 78 12.90 20.39 -3.63
C GLU A 78 13.46 19.73 -2.38
N LEU A 79 12.78 19.90 -1.24
CA LEU A 79 13.16 19.24 0.01
C LEU A 79 13.05 17.71 -0.10
N VAL A 80 11.99 17.18 -0.71
CA VAL A 80 11.84 15.74 -0.95
C VAL A 80 12.95 15.20 -1.84
N ASP A 81 13.30 15.91 -2.92
CA ASP A 81 14.39 15.51 -3.81
C ASP A 81 15.74 15.48 -3.08
N TRP A 82 15.98 16.46 -2.21
CA TRP A 82 17.16 16.49 -1.36
C TRP A 82 17.18 15.33 -0.36
N LEU A 83 16.05 15.02 0.30
CA LEU A 83 15.93 13.90 1.23
C LEU A 83 16.18 12.55 0.52
N CYS A 84 15.61 12.36 -0.67
CA CYS A 84 15.89 11.18 -1.51
C CYS A 84 17.37 11.09 -1.87
N THR A 85 18.05 12.21 -2.10
CA THR A 85 19.50 12.25 -2.35
C THR A 85 20.28 11.84 -1.10
N GLN A 86 19.88 12.30 0.09
CA GLN A 86 20.51 11.89 1.34
C GLN A 86 20.34 10.39 1.63
N LEU A 87 19.21 9.78 1.25
CA LEU A 87 19.02 8.34 1.38
C LEU A 87 19.90 7.54 0.39
N LYS A 88 20.18 8.07 -0.81
CA LYS A 88 21.03 7.42 -1.83
C LYS A 88 22.52 7.61 -1.55
N LYS A 89 22.91 8.83 -1.20
CA LYS A 89 24.29 9.28 -0.99
C LYS A 89 24.32 10.22 0.21
N PRO A 90 24.34 9.67 1.44
CA PRO A 90 24.28 10.50 2.63
C PRO A 90 25.52 11.39 2.73
N SER A 91 25.29 12.68 3.00
CA SER A 91 26.38 13.65 3.21
C SER A 91 27.18 13.37 4.48
N HIS A 92 26.59 12.64 5.44
CA HIS A 92 27.23 12.20 6.67
C HIS A 92 27.06 10.69 6.85
N PRO A 93 28.12 9.92 7.17
CA PRO A 93 28.08 8.45 7.17
C PRO A 93 27.08 7.84 8.17
N THR A 94 26.91 8.46 9.34
CA THR A 94 26.04 7.95 10.42
C THR A 94 24.71 8.70 10.53
N CYS A 95 24.74 10.04 10.53
CA CYS A 95 23.55 10.87 10.70
C CYS A 95 22.70 11.08 9.44
N GLY A 96 23.26 10.96 8.24
CA GLY A 96 22.57 11.39 7.00
C GLY A 96 21.25 10.67 6.77
N VAL A 97 21.25 9.34 6.85
CA VAL A 97 20.05 8.52 6.67
C VAL A 97 19.04 8.72 7.82
N PRO A 98 19.42 8.64 9.12
CA PRO A 98 18.50 8.93 10.22
C PRO A 98 17.84 10.30 10.15
N THR A 99 18.60 11.36 9.84
CA THR A 99 18.02 12.70 9.71
C THR A 99 17.03 12.77 8.55
N ALA A 100 17.37 12.17 7.40
CA ALA A 100 16.47 12.16 6.25
C ALA A 100 15.16 11.41 6.54
N ILE A 101 15.25 10.24 7.19
CA ILE A 101 14.09 9.44 7.58
C ILE A 101 13.23 10.17 8.62
N ASN A 102 13.84 10.79 9.63
CA ASN A 102 13.12 11.59 10.63
C ASN A 102 12.34 12.75 9.96
N CYS A 103 12.96 13.47 9.03
CA CYS A 103 12.28 14.52 8.27
C CYS A 103 11.12 13.96 7.44
N LEU A 104 11.31 12.83 6.74
CA LEU A 104 10.25 12.18 5.96
C LEU A 104 9.08 11.74 6.85
N ALA A 105 9.36 11.20 8.04
CA ALA A 105 8.33 10.78 8.98
C ALA A 105 7.42 11.94 9.44
N ALA A 106 7.95 13.17 9.46
CA ALA A 106 7.16 14.37 9.71
C ALA A 106 6.39 14.84 8.46
N LEU A 107 7.05 14.85 7.30
CA LEU A 107 6.55 15.48 6.07
C LEU A 107 5.58 14.61 5.28
N LEU A 108 5.67 13.27 5.35
CA LEU A 108 4.80 12.35 4.59
C LEU A 108 3.32 12.40 5.01
N LYS A 109 2.98 13.17 6.05
CA LYS A 109 1.60 13.51 6.39
C LYS A 109 0.95 14.38 5.30
N GLU A 110 1.76 15.19 4.61
CA GLU A 110 1.28 16.08 3.55
C GLU A 110 1.07 15.32 2.22
N PRO A 111 -0.10 15.45 1.57
CA PRO A 111 -0.38 14.76 0.30
C PRO A 111 0.63 15.07 -0.81
N ILE A 112 1.09 16.32 -0.90
CA ILE A 112 2.06 16.76 -1.91
C ILE A 112 3.42 16.08 -1.73
N VAL A 113 3.82 15.84 -0.48
CA VAL A 113 5.07 15.14 -0.14
C VAL A 113 4.95 13.67 -0.53
N ARG A 114 3.83 13.00 -0.23
CA ARG A 114 3.61 11.60 -0.65
C ARG A 114 3.70 11.43 -2.17
N SER A 115 3.00 12.29 -2.92
CA SER A 115 3.04 12.25 -4.38
C SER A 115 4.45 12.49 -4.93
N SER A 116 5.15 13.51 -4.42
CA SER A 116 6.50 13.84 -4.85
C SER A 116 7.51 12.74 -4.50
N PHE A 117 7.38 12.15 -3.31
CA PHE A 117 8.25 11.08 -2.84
C PHE A 117 8.09 9.81 -3.68
N VAL A 118 6.85 9.41 -4.01
CA VAL A 118 6.62 8.26 -4.90
C VAL A 118 7.20 8.53 -6.29
N ARG A 119 6.97 9.73 -6.86
CA ARG A 119 7.51 10.10 -8.17
C ARG A 119 9.04 10.12 -8.23
N ALA A 120 9.70 10.45 -7.12
CA ALA A 120 11.16 10.44 -7.00
C ALA A 120 11.74 9.02 -6.77
N ASP A 121 10.91 7.98 -6.89
CA ASP A 121 11.19 6.62 -6.44
C ASP A 121 11.73 6.62 -5.00
N GLY A 122 11.05 7.30 -4.09
CA GLY A 122 11.44 7.35 -2.69
C GLY A 122 11.14 6.04 -1.96
N VAL A 123 10.03 5.38 -2.31
CA VAL A 123 9.56 4.16 -1.63
C VAL A 123 10.61 3.05 -1.69
N LYS A 124 11.28 2.87 -2.85
CA LYS A 124 12.36 1.88 -3.03
C LYS A 124 13.54 2.09 -2.07
N LEU A 125 13.78 3.32 -1.63
CA LEU A 125 14.88 3.66 -0.72
C LEU A 125 14.59 3.28 0.72
N LEU A 126 13.30 3.16 1.09
CA LEU A 126 12.90 2.74 2.44
C LEU A 126 13.04 1.22 2.64
N ILE A 127 12.78 0.42 1.60
CA ILE A 127 12.69 -1.05 1.73
C ILE A 127 13.94 -1.69 2.34
N PRO A 128 15.18 -1.33 1.93
CA PRO A 128 16.39 -1.90 2.52
C PRO A 128 16.59 -1.54 4.00
N LEU A 129 15.99 -0.44 4.47
CA LEU A 129 16.09 0.05 5.85
C LEU A 129 15.11 -0.66 6.81
N ILE A 130 14.15 -1.43 6.27
CA ILE A 130 13.27 -2.30 7.05
C ILE A 130 14.05 -3.57 7.40
N THR A 131 14.77 -3.52 8.50
CA THR A 131 15.56 -4.64 9.04
C THR A 131 15.44 -4.69 10.57
N PRO A 132 15.34 -5.88 11.19
CA PRO A 132 15.38 -6.02 12.64
C PRO A 132 16.54 -5.26 13.28
N ALA A 133 16.24 -4.53 14.36
CA ALA A 133 17.18 -3.64 15.03
C ALA A 133 17.54 -4.19 16.43
N SER A 134 18.82 -4.14 16.78
CA SER A 134 19.34 -4.61 18.09
C SER A 134 19.74 -3.48 19.04
N THR A 135 20.01 -2.26 18.54
CA THR A 135 20.41 -1.09 19.36
C THR A 135 19.29 -0.06 19.47
N GLN A 136 19.33 0.82 20.48
CA GLN A 136 18.32 1.89 20.63
C GLN A 136 18.30 2.85 19.42
N GLN A 137 19.46 3.26 18.92
CA GLN A 137 19.56 4.15 17.76
C GLN A 137 18.98 3.49 16.49
N SER A 138 19.31 2.21 16.24
CA SER A 138 18.71 1.46 15.14
C SER A 138 17.20 1.25 15.31
N ASN A 139 16.71 1.14 16.55
CA ASN A 139 15.27 1.00 16.84
C ASN A 139 14.49 2.29 16.51
N GLN A 140 15.08 3.46 16.74
CA GLN A 140 14.45 4.73 16.36
C GLN A 140 14.39 4.87 14.83
N LEU A 141 15.50 4.62 14.14
CA LEU A 141 15.53 4.64 12.67
C LEU A 141 14.52 3.66 12.07
N LEU A 142 14.45 2.43 12.61
CA LEU A 142 13.50 1.42 12.16
C LEU A 142 12.06 1.87 12.38
N TYR A 143 11.75 2.41 13.56
CA TYR A 143 10.42 2.95 13.86
C TYR A 143 10.01 4.04 12.86
N GLU A 144 10.88 5.02 12.60
CA GLU A 144 10.58 6.13 11.70
C GLU A 144 10.49 5.67 10.23
N THR A 145 11.29 4.67 9.84
CA THR A 145 11.19 4.04 8.51
C THR A 145 9.85 3.35 8.36
N CYS A 146 9.44 2.53 9.34
CA CYS A 146 8.13 1.87 9.32
C CYS A 146 6.98 2.89 9.39
N LEU A 147 7.16 4.01 10.09
CA LEU A 147 6.20 5.11 10.11
C LEU A 147 6.03 5.76 8.73
N CYS A 148 7.12 5.94 7.98
CA CYS A 148 7.04 6.39 6.58
C CYS A 148 6.23 5.41 5.73
N VAL A 149 6.47 4.10 5.86
CA VAL A 149 5.72 3.05 5.14
C VAL A 149 4.24 3.07 5.53
N TRP A 150 3.92 3.22 6.82
CA TRP A 150 2.54 3.35 7.29
C TRP A 150 1.83 4.56 6.69
N LEU A 151 2.45 5.75 6.68
CA LEU A 151 1.89 6.94 6.05
C LEU A 151 1.65 6.75 4.55
N LEU A 152 2.55 6.02 3.87
CA LEU A 152 2.44 5.68 2.45
C LEU A 152 1.36 4.63 2.17
N SER A 153 1.00 3.77 3.13
CA SER A 153 -0.09 2.80 2.98
C SER A 153 -1.49 3.43 2.81
N TYR A 154 -1.61 4.76 2.95
CA TYR A 154 -2.80 5.53 2.64
C TYR A 154 -2.76 6.19 1.24
N TYR A 155 -1.80 5.84 0.39
CA TYR A 155 -1.63 6.43 -0.94
C TYR A 155 -1.47 5.34 -2.01
N GLU A 156 -2.46 5.20 -2.88
CA GLU A 156 -2.59 4.07 -3.82
C GLU A 156 -1.34 3.82 -4.69
N PRO A 157 -0.69 4.85 -5.29
CA PRO A 157 0.54 4.62 -6.07
C PRO A 157 1.70 4.05 -5.25
N ALA A 158 1.76 4.34 -3.94
CA ALA A 158 2.73 3.70 -3.06
C ALA A 158 2.34 2.26 -2.73
N ILE A 159 1.05 1.97 -2.56
CA ILE A 159 0.53 0.61 -2.31
C ILE A 159 0.87 -0.31 -3.49
N GLU A 160 0.66 0.14 -4.73
CA GLU A 160 1.02 -0.61 -5.94
C GLU A 160 2.51 -0.97 -5.97
N TYR A 161 3.38 -0.03 -5.63
CA TYR A 161 4.82 -0.30 -5.52
C TYR A 161 5.12 -1.29 -4.39
N LEU A 162 4.51 -1.11 -3.22
CA LEU A 162 4.71 -1.99 -2.07
C LEU A 162 4.31 -3.44 -2.41
N ALA A 163 3.23 -3.65 -3.18
CA ALA A 163 2.69 -4.95 -3.56
C ALA A 163 3.65 -5.80 -4.39
N THR A 164 4.58 -5.16 -5.11
CA THR A 164 5.58 -5.82 -5.98
C THR A 164 6.98 -5.85 -5.37
N SER A 165 7.14 -5.31 -4.16
CA SER A 165 8.43 -5.16 -3.48
C SER A 165 8.64 -6.20 -2.37
N ARG A 166 9.84 -6.22 -1.78
CA ARG A 166 10.12 -7.03 -0.57
C ARG A 166 9.70 -6.35 0.74
N ALA A 167 8.82 -5.35 0.70
CA ALA A 167 8.36 -4.64 1.90
C ALA A 167 7.67 -5.59 2.90
N LEU A 168 6.71 -6.38 2.43
CA LEU A 168 5.86 -7.20 3.29
C LEU A 168 6.66 -8.28 4.05
N PRO A 169 7.53 -9.10 3.41
CA PRO A 169 8.37 -10.05 4.14
C PRO A 169 9.27 -9.38 5.20
N ARG A 170 9.86 -8.21 4.87
CA ARG A 170 10.71 -7.47 5.81
C ARG A 170 9.94 -6.93 7.02
N LEU A 171 8.72 -6.45 6.82
CA LEU A 171 7.84 -6.04 7.92
C LEU A 171 7.47 -7.23 8.81
N VAL A 172 7.24 -8.41 8.24
CA VAL A 172 6.98 -9.65 8.99
C VAL A 172 8.19 -10.03 9.84
N ASP A 173 9.41 -9.96 9.30
CA ASP A 173 10.64 -10.23 10.05
C ASP A 173 10.81 -9.25 11.23
N VAL A 174 10.49 -7.97 11.01
CA VAL A 174 10.54 -6.93 12.06
C VAL A 174 9.56 -7.22 13.18
N VAL A 175 8.29 -7.53 12.87
CA VAL A 175 7.29 -7.76 13.92
C VAL A 175 7.55 -9.06 14.69
N LYS A 176 8.16 -10.06 14.02
CA LYS A 176 8.54 -11.34 14.64
C LYS A 176 9.66 -11.20 15.68
N SER A 177 10.55 -10.23 15.51
CA SER A 177 11.78 -10.07 16.31
C SER A 177 11.77 -8.88 17.28
N SER A 178 10.96 -7.86 17.02
CA SER A 178 10.94 -6.64 17.81
C SER A 178 10.25 -6.84 19.15
N THR A 179 10.91 -6.40 20.23
CA THR A 179 10.32 -6.25 21.57
C THR A 179 9.88 -4.82 21.85
N LYS A 180 10.02 -3.91 20.88
CA LYS A 180 9.70 -2.49 21.04
C LYS A 180 8.25 -2.26 20.62
N GLU A 181 7.38 -2.00 21.60
CA GLU A 181 5.95 -1.78 21.41
C GLU A 181 5.65 -0.74 20.31
N LYS A 182 6.39 0.38 20.28
CA LYS A 182 6.22 1.41 19.22
C LYS A 182 6.48 0.90 17.80
N VAL A 183 7.45 0.00 17.63
CA VAL A 183 7.79 -0.59 16.32
C VAL A 183 6.72 -1.60 15.93
N VAL A 184 6.32 -2.46 16.86
CA VAL A 184 5.26 -3.45 16.63
C VAL A 184 3.96 -2.74 16.25
N ARG A 185 3.57 -1.69 16.98
CA ARG A 185 2.37 -0.90 16.72
C ARG A 185 2.31 -0.36 15.30
N VAL A 186 3.34 0.33 14.85
CA VAL A 186 3.32 0.96 13.52
C VAL A 186 3.32 -0.08 12.39
N VAL A 187 4.01 -1.21 12.57
CA VAL A 187 4.02 -2.31 11.60
C VAL A 187 2.66 -3.02 11.54
N VAL A 188 2.04 -3.29 12.69
CA VAL A 188 0.70 -3.90 12.78
C VAL A 188 -0.37 -2.98 12.16
N LEU A 189 -0.29 -1.68 12.40
CA LEU A 189 -1.16 -0.70 11.72
C LEU A 189 -0.95 -0.69 10.19
N THR A 190 0.29 -0.87 9.73
CA THR A 190 0.59 -1.00 8.30
C THR A 190 -0.06 -2.24 7.70
N PHE A 191 0.04 -3.40 8.38
CA PHE A 191 -0.64 -4.61 7.92
C PHE A 191 -2.15 -4.44 7.88
N ARG A 192 -2.75 -3.83 8.91
CA ARG A 192 -4.19 -3.54 8.94
C ARG A 192 -4.63 -2.71 7.73
N ASN A 193 -3.88 -1.66 7.38
CA ASN A 193 -4.21 -0.81 6.23
C ASN A 193 -4.11 -1.53 4.88
N LEU A 194 -3.12 -2.43 4.76
CA LEU A 194 -2.87 -3.18 3.52
C LEU A 194 -3.74 -4.43 3.38
N LEU A 195 -4.32 -4.94 4.47
CA LEU A 195 -5.01 -6.24 4.51
C LEU A 195 -6.09 -6.42 3.44
N SER A 196 -6.86 -5.37 3.16
CA SER A 196 -7.94 -5.36 2.16
C SER A 196 -7.52 -4.86 0.78
N LYS A 197 -6.21 -4.62 0.57
CA LYS A 197 -5.67 -4.07 -0.67
C LYS A 197 -5.07 -5.19 -1.52
N GLY A 198 -5.50 -5.30 -2.77
CA GLY A 198 -4.95 -6.25 -3.74
C GLY A 198 -4.79 -7.66 -3.16
N THR A 199 -3.59 -8.24 -3.32
CA THR A 199 -3.25 -9.59 -2.84
C THR A 199 -2.56 -9.61 -1.47
N PHE A 200 -2.48 -8.48 -0.77
CA PHE A 200 -1.73 -8.39 0.50
C PHE A 200 -2.26 -9.35 1.56
N GLY A 201 -3.58 -9.51 1.69
CA GLY A 201 -4.18 -10.45 2.65
C GLY A 201 -3.72 -11.89 2.43
N ALA A 202 -3.70 -12.36 1.18
CA ALA A 202 -3.20 -13.68 0.83
C ALA A 202 -1.69 -13.80 1.11
N GLN A 203 -0.89 -12.82 0.67
CA GLN A 203 0.56 -12.82 0.93
C GLN A 203 0.89 -12.83 2.42
N MET A 204 0.12 -12.12 3.26
CA MET A 204 0.29 -12.12 4.72
C MET A 204 0.03 -13.51 5.32
N VAL A 205 -0.98 -14.23 4.82
CA VAL A 205 -1.27 -15.61 5.22
C VAL A 205 -0.10 -16.53 4.85
N ASP A 206 0.39 -16.44 3.61
CA ASP A 206 1.53 -17.24 3.12
C ASP A 206 2.82 -16.99 3.90
N LEU A 207 3.04 -15.75 4.34
CA LEU A 207 4.17 -15.36 5.18
C LEU A 207 4.02 -15.77 6.65
N GLY A 208 2.93 -16.45 7.03
CA GLY A 208 2.70 -16.96 8.38
C GLY A 208 2.31 -15.88 9.39
N LEU A 209 1.85 -14.71 8.94
CA LEU A 209 1.42 -13.62 9.83
C LEU A 209 0.33 -14.04 10.84
N PRO A 210 -0.64 -14.94 10.54
CA PRO A 210 -1.64 -15.36 11.53
C PRO A 210 -1.02 -15.92 12.82
N GLN A 211 0.01 -16.76 12.71
CA GLN A 211 0.68 -17.35 13.89
C GLN A 211 1.51 -16.32 14.65
N ILE A 212 2.09 -15.36 13.92
CA ILE A 212 2.83 -14.25 14.51
C ILE A 212 1.88 -13.34 15.30
N VAL A 213 0.70 -13.03 14.77
CA VAL A 213 -0.32 -12.23 15.47
C VAL A 213 -0.77 -12.91 16.76
N GLN A 214 -1.01 -14.22 16.75
CA GLN A 214 -1.31 -14.98 17.97
C GLN A 214 -0.17 -14.90 19.00
N SER A 215 1.07 -15.06 18.54
CA SER A 215 2.25 -14.95 19.40
C SER A 215 2.41 -13.54 19.99
N LEU A 216 2.11 -12.49 19.23
CA LEU A 216 2.12 -11.11 19.70
C LEU A 216 1.01 -10.88 20.74
N LYS A 217 -0.22 -11.36 20.51
CA LYS A 217 -1.33 -11.23 21.47
C LYS A 217 -1.08 -11.92 22.81
N ALA A 218 -0.24 -12.96 22.82
CA ALA A 218 0.16 -13.64 24.06
C ALA A 218 1.18 -12.85 24.90
N GLN A 219 1.75 -11.77 24.36
CA GLN A 219 2.68 -10.91 25.09
C GLN A 219 1.94 -9.85 25.92
N ALA A 220 2.58 -9.39 26.99
CA ALA A 220 2.06 -8.34 27.85
C ALA A 220 2.33 -6.95 27.25
N TRP A 221 1.44 -6.48 26.38
CA TRP A 221 1.44 -5.11 25.86
C TRP A 221 0.71 -4.16 26.80
N SER A 222 1.22 -2.93 26.92
CA SER A 222 0.59 -1.87 27.72
C SER A 222 -0.36 -0.99 26.92
N ASP A 223 -0.22 -1.00 25.59
CA ASP A 223 -1.03 -0.22 24.68
C ASP A 223 -2.31 -0.95 24.25
N GLU A 224 -3.46 -0.37 24.60
CA GLU A 224 -4.78 -0.91 24.29
C GLU A 224 -5.11 -0.82 22.79
N ASP A 225 -4.72 0.26 22.10
CA ASP A 225 -4.93 0.45 20.67
C ASP A 225 -4.18 -0.62 19.85
N LEU A 226 -3.00 -1.04 20.31
CA LEU A 226 -2.24 -2.13 19.72
C LEU A 226 -2.99 -3.46 19.85
N LEU A 227 -3.50 -3.77 21.03
CA LEU A 227 -4.28 -4.99 21.26
C LEU A 227 -5.55 -5.02 20.41
N GLU A 228 -6.26 -3.89 20.31
CA GLU A 228 -7.41 -3.75 19.42
C GLU A 228 -7.02 -3.96 17.95
N THR A 229 -5.93 -3.33 17.51
CA THR A 229 -5.45 -3.47 16.13
C THR A 229 -5.03 -4.92 15.82
N LEU A 230 -4.42 -5.63 16.77
CA LEU A 230 -4.08 -7.05 16.64
C LEU A 230 -5.33 -7.94 16.53
N ASN A 231 -6.39 -7.66 17.30
CA ASN A 231 -7.66 -8.37 17.17
C ASN A 231 -8.27 -8.18 15.78
N HIS A 232 -8.34 -6.93 15.32
CA HIS A 232 -8.90 -6.61 14.00
C HIS A 232 -8.08 -7.22 12.85
N LEU A 233 -6.75 -7.28 12.99
CA LEU A 233 -5.87 -7.92 12.04
C LEU A 233 -6.07 -9.45 12.04
N GLU A 234 -6.20 -10.08 13.22
CA GLU A 234 -6.46 -11.52 13.33
C GLU A 234 -7.77 -11.91 12.62
N ASP A 235 -8.85 -11.16 12.85
CA ASP A 235 -10.15 -11.45 12.25
C ASP A 235 -10.10 -11.32 10.72
N GLY A 236 -9.51 -10.25 10.20
CA GLY A 236 -9.35 -10.11 8.75
C GLY A 236 -8.41 -11.14 8.13
N LEU A 237 -7.38 -11.62 8.85
CA LEU A 237 -6.55 -12.74 8.40
C LEU A 237 -7.33 -14.07 8.39
N LYS A 238 -8.17 -14.33 9.40
CA LYS A 238 -9.06 -15.51 9.42
C LYS A 238 -10.02 -15.50 8.24
N ASP A 239 -10.55 -14.33 7.88
CA ASP A 239 -11.43 -14.20 6.72
C ASP A 239 -10.68 -14.45 5.41
N ASN A 240 -9.44 -13.98 5.27
CA ASN A 240 -8.59 -14.32 4.12
C ASN A 240 -8.29 -15.83 4.04
N ILE A 241 -7.97 -16.48 5.17
CA ILE A 241 -7.76 -17.95 5.22
C ILE A 241 -9.02 -18.69 4.78
N LYS A 242 -10.21 -18.28 5.24
CA LYS A 242 -11.48 -18.88 4.81
C LYS A 242 -11.67 -18.73 3.30
N LYS A 243 -11.40 -17.54 2.74
CA LYS A 243 -11.50 -17.30 1.29
C LYS A 243 -10.55 -18.18 0.50
N LEU A 244 -9.26 -18.21 0.87
CA LEU A 244 -8.26 -19.05 0.21
C LEU A 244 -8.62 -20.54 0.28
N SER A 245 -8.91 -21.06 1.48
CA SER A 245 -9.29 -22.46 1.66
C SER A 245 -10.59 -22.83 0.94
N SER A 246 -11.48 -21.86 0.71
CA SER A 246 -12.67 -22.07 -0.10
C SER A 246 -12.25 -22.23 -1.57
N PHE A 247 -11.49 -21.29 -2.15
CA PHE A 247 -11.03 -21.40 -3.54
C PHE A 247 -10.19 -22.64 -3.80
N ASP A 248 -9.32 -23.04 -2.87
CA ASP A 248 -8.53 -24.27 -2.99
C ASP A 248 -9.41 -25.52 -3.08
N LYS A 249 -10.51 -25.59 -2.31
CA LYS A 249 -11.48 -26.68 -2.40
C LYS A 249 -12.18 -26.70 -3.75
N TYR A 250 -12.62 -25.54 -4.23
CA TYR A 250 -13.22 -25.40 -5.57
C TYR A 250 -12.24 -25.81 -6.67
N LYS A 251 -10.99 -25.35 -6.60
CA LYS A 251 -9.93 -25.71 -7.54
C LYS A 251 -9.67 -27.21 -7.50
N GLN A 252 -9.60 -27.82 -6.32
CA GLN A 252 -9.41 -29.26 -6.18
C GLN A 252 -10.59 -30.04 -6.78
N GLU A 253 -11.83 -29.61 -6.54
CA GLU A 253 -13.03 -30.22 -7.15
C GLU A 253 -12.95 -30.22 -8.69
N ILE A 254 -12.58 -29.08 -9.29
CA ILE A 254 -12.38 -28.96 -10.74
C ILE A 254 -11.26 -29.86 -11.24
N LEU A 255 -10.10 -29.84 -10.57
CA LEU A 255 -8.95 -30.64 -10.98
C LEU A 255 -9.21 -32.15 -10.90
N LEU A 256 -10.08 -32.59 -9.99
CA LEU A 256 -10.52 -33.98 -9.89
C LEU A 256 -11.58 -34.34 -10.95
N GLY A 257 -12.25 -33.36 -11.57
CA GLY A 257 -13.25 -33.56 -12.61
C GLY A 257 -14.61 -34.05 -12.11
N HIS A 258 -14.81 -34.15 -10.79
CA HIS A 258 -16.06 -34.60 -10.16
C HIS A 258 -16.83 -33.39 -9.62
N LEU A 259 -17.45 -32.64 -10.52
CA LEU A 259 -18.18 -31.41 -10.21
C LEU A 259 -19.60 -31.71 -9.73
N ASP A 260 -20.00 -31.09 -8.62
CA ASP A 260 -21.39 -31.07 -8.15
C ASP A 260 -21.80 -29.64 -7.76
N TRP A 261 -23.09 -29.41 -7.61
CA TRP A 261 -23.62 -28.13 -7.17
C TRP A 261 -23.32 -27.87 -5.69
N SER A 262 -22.17 -27.24 -5.44
CA SER A 262 -21.81 -26.67 -4.14
C SER A 262 -22.11 -25.16 -4.06
N PRO A 263 -22.14 -24.56 -2.85
CA PRO A 263 -22.26 -23.11 -2.69
C PRO A 263 -21.19 -22.32 -3.45
N MET A 264 -20.02 -22.91 -3.67
CA MET A 264 -18.88 -22.27 -4.36
C MET A 264 -19.22 -21.93 -5.81
N HIS A 265 -19.96 -22.79 -6.50
CA HIS A 265 -20.40 -22.51 -7.86
C HIS A 265 -21.44 -21.39 -7.90
N LYS A 266 -22.31 -21.31 -6.87
CA LYS A 266 -23.53 -20.48 -6.92
C LYS A 266 -23.41 -19.12 -6.26
N ASP A 267 -22.50 -18.93 -5.31
CA ASP A 267 -22.39 -17.71 -4.52
C ASP A 267 -21.69 -16.59 -5.31
N PRO A 268 -22.39 -15.48 -5.66
CA PRO A 268 -21.77 -14.36 -6.37
C PRO A 268 -20.62 -13.70 -5.60
N LEU A 269 -20.60 -13.79 -4.26
CA LEU A 269 -19.50 -13.26 -3.45
C LEU A 269 -18.24 -14.09 -3.63
N PHE A 270 -18.35 -15.42 -3.69
CA PHE A 270 -17.21 -16.29 -4.00
C PHE A 270 -16.57 -15.90 -5.32
N TRP A 271 -17.36 -15.71 -6.37
CA TRP A 271 -16.84 -15.32 -7.68
C TRP A 271 -16.18 -13.95 -7.67
N ARG A 272 -16.78 -12.95 -7.00
CA ARG A 272 -16.18 -11.60 -6.90
C ARG A 272 -14.86 -11.61 -6.12
N ASP A 273 -14.82 -12.35 -5.02
CA ASP A 273 -13.67 -12.37 -4.12
C ASP A 273 -12.48 -13.15 -4.70
N ASN A 274 -12.72 -14.17 -5.53
CA ASN A 274 -11.68 -15.06 -6.03
C ASN A 274 -11.42 -14.93 -7.54
N ILE A 275 -12.00 -13.92 -8.21
CA ILE A 275 -11.96 -13.82 -9.68
C ILE A 275 -10.53 -13.78 -10.24
N SER A 276 -9.60 -13.14 -9.52
CA SER A 276 -8.19 -13.05 -9.91
C SER A 276 -7.43 -14.37 -9.75
N CYS A 277 -7.87 -15.27 -8.86
CA CYS A 277 -7.25 -16.58 -8.67
C CYS A 277 -7.44 -17.50 -9.90
N PHE A 278 -8.42 -17.23 -10.76
CA PHE A 278 -8.61 -17.97 -12.02
C PHE A 278 -7.53 -17.68 -13.07
N GLU A 279 -6.72 -16.63 -12.90
CA GLU A 279 -5.59 -16.30 -13.79
C GLU A 279 -4.34 -17.16 -13.51
N GLU A 280 -4.31 -17.86 -12.37
CA GLU A 280 -3.17 -18.67 -11.94
C GLU A 280 -2.84 -19.83 -12.90
N ASN A 281 -1.54 -20.13 -13.00
CA ASN A 281 -1.01 -21.26 -13.79
C ASN A 281 -1.51 -21.28 -15.24
N ASP A 282 -1.50 -20.11 -15.89
CA ASP A 282 -1.99 -19.93 -17.26
C ASP A 282 -3.45 -20.39 -17.42
N PHE A 283 -4.31 -19.86 -16.55
CA PHE A 283 -5.75 -20.15 -16.54
C PHE A 283 -6.08 -21.64 -16.39
N GLN A 284 -5.30 -22.38 -15.59
CA GLN A 284 -5.43 -23.84 -15.44
C GLN A 284 -6.86 -24.28 -15.11
N VAL A 285 -7.53 -23.58 -14.20
CA VAL A 285 -8.92 -23.88 -13.79
C VAL A 285 -9.86 -23.80 -14.99
N LEU A 286 -9.78 -22.73 -15.78
CA LEU A 286 -10.61 -22.56 -16.98
C LEU A 286 -10.30 -23.63 -18.04
N ARG A 287 -9.03 -23.97 -18.24
CA ARG A 287 -8.62 -25.02 -19.19
C ARG A 287 -9.17 -26.39 -18.79
N VAL A 288 -9.18 -26.70 -17.49
CA VAL A 288 -9.75 -27.96 -17.00
C VAL A 288 -11.28 -27.96 -17.14
N LEU A 289 -11.97 -26.86 -16.84
CA LEU A 289 -13.41 -26.73 -17.12
C LEU A 289 -13.73 -26.96 -18.61
N ILE A 290 -12.93 -26.39 -19.52
CA ILE A 290 -13.06 -26.61 -20.97
C ILE A 290 -12.83 -28.08 -21.34
N THR A 291 -11.85 -28.73 -20.72
CA THR A 291 -11.58 -30.15 -20.92
C THR A 291 -12.76 -31.01 -20.46
N ILE A 292 -13.33 -30.72 -19.29
CA ILE A 292 -14.53 -31.40 -18.77
C ILE A 292 -15.70 -31.26 -19.75
N MET A 293 -15.92 -30.07 -20.32
CA MET A 293 -16.97 -29.84 -21.32
C MET A 293 -16.79 -30.64 -22.62
N ASP A 294 -15.55 -30.97 -22.99
CA ASP A 294 -15.25 -31.75 -24.20
C ASP A 294 -15.28 -33.26 -23.95
N SER A 295 -14.84 -33.72 -22.77
CA SER A 295 -14.58 -35.15 -22.51
C SER A 295 -15.49 -35.82 -21.48
N SER A 296 -16.23 -35.07 -20.67
CA SER A 296 -17.09 -35.67 -19.64
C SER A 296 -18.39 -36.20 -20.23
N ASN A 297 -18.82 -37.37 -19.73
CA ASN A 297 -20.14 -37.93 -20.03
C ASN A 297 -21.13 -37.72 -18.87
N ASP A 298 -20.70 -37.08 -17.77
CA ASP A 298 -21.57 -36.77 -16.65
C ASP A 298 -22.34 -35.46 -16.93
N PRO A 299 -23.68 -35.52 -17.13
CA PRO A 299 -24.48 -34.34 -17.41
C PRO A 299 -24.39 -33.29 -16.29
N ARG A 300 -24.15 -33.71 -15.04
CA ARG A 300 -24.03 -32.79 -13.91
C ARG A 300 -22.73 -32.00 -14.01
N ALA A 301 -21.61 -32.67 -14.18
CA ALA A 301 -20.33 -32.02 -14.38
C ALA A 301 -20.33 -31.08 -15.60
N LEU A 302 -20.96 -31.49 -16.71
CA LEU A 302 -21.12 -30.63 -17.89
C LEU A 302 -21.94 -29.36 -17.60
N ALA A 303 -23.06 -29.51 -16.88
CA ALA A 303 -23.91 -28.38 -16.50
C ALA A 303 -23.19 -27.39 -15.59
N VAL A 304 -22.49 -27.89 -14.57
CA VAL A 304 -21.68 -27.07 -13.65
C VAL A 304 -20.55 -26.38 -14.41
N ALA A 305 -19.82 -27.09 -15.27
CA ALA A 305 -18.72 -26.49 -16.03
C ALA A 305 -19.19 -25.37 -16.98
N CYS A 306 -20.32 -25.57 -17.66
CA CYS A 306 -20.94 -24.51 -18.49
C CYS A 306 -21.31 -23.30 -17.64
N PHE A 307 -21.91 -23.54 -16.47
CA PHE A 307 -22.32 -22.48 -15.57
C PHE A 307 -21.13 -21.70 -15.03
N ASP A 308 -20.10 -22.38 -14.54
CA ASP A 308 -18.89 -21.78 -13.99
C ASP A 308 -18.15 -20.92 -15.01
N LEU A 309 -17.99 -21.41 -16.24
CA LEU A 309 -17.40 -20.60 -17.31
C LEU A 309 -18.24 -19.32 -17.55
N SER A 310 -19.56 -19.43 -17.45
CA SER A 310 -20.47 -18.28 -17.56
C SER A 310 -20.31 -17.30 -16.40
N GLN A 311 -20.01 -17.77 -15.18
CA GLN A 311 -19.77 -16.91 -14.02
C GLN A 311 -18.43 -16.16 -14.18
N PHE A 312 -17.38 -16.85 -14.62
CA PHE A 312 -16.11 -16.21 -14.92
C PHE A 312 -16.27 -15.06 -15.93
N ILE A 313 -17.01 -15.27 -17.03
CA ILE A 313 -17.30 -14.23 -18.02
C ILE A 313 -18.03 -13.03 -17.40
N GLN A 314 -18.95 -13.27 -16.47
CA GLN A 314 -19.73 -12.21 -15.82
C GLN A 314 -18.88 -11.37 -14.87
N HIS A 315 -18.00 -12.03 -14.09
CA HIS A 315 -17.30 -11.40 -12.98
C HIS A 315 -15.92 -10.86 -13.37
N HIS A 316 -15.25 -11.42 -14.39
CA HIS A 316 -13.93 -10.98 -14.82
C HIS A 316 -14.02 -9.86 -15.87
N PRO A 317 -13.33 -8.71 -15.70
CA PRO A 317 -13.40 -7.58 -16.64
C PRO A 317 -13.05 -7.96 -18.09
N ALA A 318 -12.03 -8.80 -18.28
CA ALA A 318 -11.61 -9.32 -19.58
C ALA A 318 -12.15 -10.73 -19.88
N GLY A 319 -13.15 -11.23 -19.13
CA GLY A 319 -13.57 -12.64 -19.17
C GLY A 319 -13.97 -13.13 -20.56
N ARG A 320 -14.68 -12.31 -21.36
CA ARG A 320 -15.03 -12.67 -22.75
C ARG A 320 -13.82 -12.85 -23.66
N VAL A 321 -12.81 -12.00 -23.52
CA VAL A 321 -11.59 -12.05 -24.35
C VAL A 321 -10.84 -13.33 -24.03
N ILE A 322 -10.58 -13.55 -22.74
CA ILE A 322 -9.86 -14.73 -22.23
C ILE A 322 -10.55 -16.03 -22.65
N VAL A 323 -11.86 -16.15 -22.46
CA VAL A 323 -12.60 -17.37 -22.80
C VAL A 323 -12.61 -17.64 -24.32
N ASN A 324 -12.64 -16.59 -25.15
CA ASN A 324 -12.50 -16.74 -26.59
C ASN A 324 -11.09 -17.18 -26.99
N ASP A 325 -10.05 -16.61 -26.37
CA ASP A 325 -8.64 -16.97 -26.63
C ASP A 325 -8.34 -18.42 -26.22
N LEU A 326 -8.99 -18.90 -25.15
CA LEU A 326 -8.96 -20.30 -24.73
C LEU A 326 -9.82 -21.23 -25.62
N LYS A 327 -10.46 -20.71 -26.67
CA LYS A 327 -11.28 -21.45 -27.65
C LYS A 327 -12.43 -22.25 -27.04
N ALA A 328 -13.00 -21.79 -25.92
CA ALA A 328 -14.10 -22.51 -25.26
C ALA A 328 -15.42 -22.50 -26.04
N LYS A 329 -15.59 -21.53 -26.95
CA LYS A 329 -16.85 -21.28 -27.68
C LYS A 329 -17.41 -22.53 -28.36
N GLU A 330 -16.57 -23.24 -29.11
CA GLU A 330 -17.00 -24.42 -29.87
C GLU A 330 -17.52 -25.52 -28.93
N GLN A 331 -16.88 -25.69 -27.77
CA GLN A 331 -17.27 -26.71 -26.79
C GLN A 331 -18.60 -26.39 -26.14
N VAL A 332 -18.83 -25.14 -25.73
CA VAL A 332 -20.12 -24.74 -25.16
C VAL A 332 -21.24 -24.83 -26.20
N MET A 333 -20.97 -24.49 -27.47
CA MET A 333 -21.97 -24.60 -28.55
C MET A 333 -22.42 -26.04 -28.81
N LYS A 334 -21.52 -27.02 -28.72
CA LYS A 334 -21.89 -28.45 -28.84
C LYS A 334 -22.89 -28.87 -27.77
N LEU A 335 -22.74 -28.35 -26.54
CA LEU A 335 -23.58 -28.70 -25.39
C LEU A 335 -24.95 -28.02 -25.38
N MET A 336 -25.21 -27.06 -26.29
CA MET A 336 -26.53 -26.40 -26.40
C MET A 336 -27.65 -27.33 -26.89
N ASN A 337 -27.30 -28.44 -27.54
CA ASN A 337 -28.26 -29.43 -28.04
C ASN A 337 -28.13 -30.76 -27.28
N HIS A 338 -27.65 -30.71 -26.03
CA HIS A 338 -27.46 -31.91 -25.22
C HIS A 338 -28.80 -32.46 -24.71
N ASP A 339 -28.91 -33.79 -24.58
CA ASP A 339 -30.14 -34.47 -24.16
C ASP A 339 -30.64 -34.04 -22.78
N SER A 340 -29.70 -33.73 -21.88
CA SER A 340 -30.02 -33.12 -20.57
C SER A 340 -30.43 -31.66 -20.71
N ALA A 341 -31.67 -31.36 -20.30
CA ALA A 341 -32.20 -30.00 -20.23
C ALA A 341 -31.37 -29.07 -19.33
N GLU A 342 -30.75 -29.61 -18.27
CA GLU A 342 -29.91 -28.83 -17.36
C GLU A 342 -28.60 -28.39 -18.03
N VAL A 343 -27.96 -29.29 -18.78
CA VAL A 343 -26.76 -28.97 -19.57
C VAL A 343 -27.10 -27.92 -20.61
N THR A 344 -28.16 -28.14 -21.38
CA THR A 344 -28.63 -27.22 -22.41
C THR A 344 -28.93 -25.82 -21.84
N LYS A 345 -29.60 -25.74 -20.70
CA LYS A 345 -29.87 -24.47 -20.00
C LYS A 345 -28.59 -23.72 -19.65
N ASN A 346 -27.61 -24.39 -19.04
CA ASN A 346 -26.37 -23.74 -18.61
C ASN A 346 -25.43 -23.42 -19.78
N ALA A 347 -25.40 -24.25 -20.83
CA ALA A 347 -24.67 -23.96 -22.06
C ALA A 347 -25.24 -22.72 -22.77
N LEU A 348 -26.57 -22.60 -22.86
CA LEU A 348 -27.25 -21.42 -23.40
C LEU A 348 -26.91 -20.16 -22.61
N LEU A 349 -26.94 -20.21 -21.27
CA LEU A 349 -26.56 -19.09 -20.42
C LEU A 349 -25.11 -18.65 -20.67
N CYS A 350 -24.19 -19.61 -20.76
CA CYS A 350 -22.77 -19.32 -21.04
C CYS A 350 -22.59 -18.63 -22.39
N ILE A 351 -23.25 -19.14 -23.44
CA ILE A 351 -23.22 -18.56 -24.78
C ILE A 351 -23.82 -17.15 -24.79
N GLN A 352 -24.96 -16.94 -24.13
CA GLN A 352 -25.56 -15.61 -24.01
C GLN A 352 -24.58 -14.61 -23.39
N ARG A 353 -23.86 -14.98 -22.33
CA ARG A 353 -22.87 -14.10 -21.70
C ARG A 353 -21.63 -13.87 -22.56
N LEU A 354 -21.23 -14.86 -23.34
CA LEU A 354 -20.10 -14.78 -24.25
C LEU A 354 -20.38 -13.81 -25.41
N PHE A 355 -21.60 -13.80 -25.97
CA PHE A 355 -21.97 -12.98 -27.13
C PHE A 355 -22.64 -11.64 -26.82
N LEU A 356 -23.43 -11.57 -25.76
CA LEU A 356 -24.18 -10.35 -25.43
C LEU A 356 -23.35 -9.45 -24.52
N GLY A 357 -23.23 -8.17 -24.89
CA GLY A 357 -22.60 -7.16 -24.03
C GLY A 357 -23.32 -7.05 -22.66
N ALA A 358 -22.60 -6.60 -21.63
CA ALA A 358 -23.09 -6.64 -20.23
C ALA A 358 -24.47 -5.97 -20.04
N LYS A 359 -24.78 -4.93 -20.83
CA LYS A 359 -26.09 -4.26 -20.84
C LYS A 359 -27.25 -5.12 -21.32
N TYR A 360 -27.05 -6.07 -22.23
CA TYR A 360 -28.12 -6.88 -22.82
C TYR A 360 -28.36 -8.18 -22.04
N ALA A 361 -27.33 -8.74 -21.41
CA ALA A 361 -27.44 -9.96 -20.62
C ALA A 361 -28.31 -9.79 -19.36
N SER A 362 -28.32 -8.59 -18.73
CA SER A 362 -29.11 -8.31 -17.53
C SER A 362 -30.62 -8.25 -17.79
N PHE A 363 -31.07 -7.91 -19.00
CA PHE A 363 -32.49 -7.84 -19.35
C PHE A 363 -33.14 -9.22 -19.58
N LEU A 364 -32.33 -10.26 -19.79
CA LEU A 364 -32.81 -11.63 -20.03
C LEU A 364 -32.85 -12.49 -18.75
N GLN A 365 -32.39 -11.94 -17.62
CA GLN A 365 -32.34 -12.62 -16.33
C GLN A 365 -33.46 -12.18 -15.36
N ALA A 366 -34.41 -11.36 -15.85
CA ALA A 366 -35.58 -10.89 -15.10
C ALA A 366 -36.79 -11.82 -15.30
#